data_AF-A0A2T4U1I0-F1
#
_entry.id   AF-A0A2T4U1I0-F1
#
_cell.length_a   1.000
_cell.length_b   1.000
_cell.length_c   1.000
_cell.angle_alpha   90.00
_cell.angle_beta   90.00
_cell.angle_gamma   90.00
#
_symmetry.space_group_name_H-M   'P 1'
#
loop_
_entity.id
_entity.type
_entity.pdbx_description
1 polymer ?
#
loop_
_entity_poly.entity_id
_entity_poly.type
_entity_poly.pdbx_seq_one_letter_code
_entity_poly.pdbx_strand_id
1 'polypeptide(L)'
;MNAVGQPERATQNRVIALFRDELRYRYLGDWTDRDGNSNIDEGLLAAWLTKCRYSPAQISKALYDLRTEADSHSRTLYGNNQAVYKLLRYGVDVKTEAGKVTEKVHLINWHEPEQNDFAIAEEVTLKGALLPLLNNDVAEVERIFLIIKAQGEY
;
A
#
# COMPACT_ATOMS: atom_id res chain seq x y z
N MET A 1 -35.53 10.29 -0.19
CA MET A 1 -34.27 9.86 -0.82
C MET A 1 -33.16 10.56 -0.08
N ASN A 2 -32.53 9.86 0.87
CA ASN A 2 -31.69 10.47 1.91
C ASN A 2 -30.35 10.96 1.34
N ALA A 3 -29.97 12.16 1.77
CA ALA A 3 -28.76 12.90 1.41
C ALA A 3 -27.53 12.40 2.19
N VAL A 4 -27.33 11.09 2.25
CA VAL A 4 -26.18 10.46 2.91
C VAL A 4 -25.15 10.13 1.83
N GLY A 5 -23.86 10.40 2.07
CA GLY A 5 -22.76 10.23 1.10
C GLY A 5 -22.36 11.48 0.28
N GLN A 6 -23.28 12.41 0.02
CA GLN A 6 -22.97 13.70 -0.62
C GLN A 6 -21.92 14.54 0.14
N PRO A 7 -21.99 14.67 1.49
CA PRO A 7 -20.97 15.40 2.25
C PRO A 7 -19.60 14.71 2.22
N GLU A 8 -19.58 13.37 2.17
CA GLU A 8 -18.35 12.58 2.13
C GLU A 8 -17.68 12.70 0.76
N ARG A 9 -18.38 12.46 -0.34
CA ARG A 9 -17.81 12.62 -1.69
C ARG A 9 -17.32 14.05 -1.93
N ALA A 10 -18.06 15.07 -1.47
CA ALA A 10 -17.59 16.45 -1.50
C ALA A 10 -16.31 16.66 -0.67
N THR A 11 -16.18 15.97 0.48
CA THR A 11 -14.98 16.01 1.32
C THR A 11 -13.81 15.27 0.66
N GLN A 12 -14.02 14.06 0.15
CA GLN A 12 -13.02 13.28 -0.60
C GLN A 12 -12.48 14.09 -1.79
N ASN A 13 -13.36 14.71 -2.60
CA ASN A 13 -12.95 15.57 -3.71
C ASN A 13 -12.08 16.75 -3.26
N ARG A 14 -12.40 17.37 -2.12
CA ARG A 14 -11.58 18.45 -1.55
C ARG A 14 -10.22 17.95 -1.08
N VAL A 15 -10.16 16.76 -0.47
CA VAL A 15 -8.90 16.14 -0.03
C VAL A 15 -8.04 15.75 -1.23
N ILE A 16 -8.63 15.16 -2.28
CA ILE A 16 -7.93 14.84 -3.53
C ILE A 16 -7.34 16.11 -4.15
N ALA A 17 -8.13 17.18 -4.24
CA ALA A 17 -7.67 18.47 -4.76
C ALA A 17 -6.51 19.03 -3.92
N LEU A 18 -6.59 18.96 -2.57
CA LEU A 18 -5.50 19.40 -1.70
C LEU A 18 -4.18 18.64 -1.99
N PHE A 19 -4.22 17.31 -2.03
CA PHE A 19 -3.02 16.51 -2.27
C PHE A 19 -2.45 16.71 -3.68
N ARG A 20 -3.31 16.77 -4.70
CA ARG A 20 -2.90 16.90 -6.10
C ARG A 20 -2.44 18.33 -6.44
N ASP A 21 -3.23 19.32 -6.07
CA ASP A 21 -3.08 20.69 -6.56
C ASP A 21 -2.12 21.50 -5.68
N GLU A 22 -2.15 21.31 -4.35
CA GLU A 22 -1.28 22.02 -3.40
C GLU A 22 -0.01 21.23 -3.09
N LEU A 23 -0.14 19.94 -2.74
CA LEU A 23 1.01 19.10 -2.34
C LEU A 23 1.70 18.41 -3.53
N ARG A 24 1.13 18.50 -4.74
CA ARG A 24 1.68 17.92 -5.99
C ARG A 24 1.83 16.40 -5.98
N TYR A 25 1.01 15.69 -5.19
CA TYR A 25 1.01 14.23 -5.17
C TYR A 25 0.36 13.70 -6.44
N ARG A 26 0.83 12.52 -6.90
CA ARG A 26 0.21 11.85 -8.03
C ARG A 26 -1.16 11.30 -7.62
N TYR A 27 -2.18 11.61 -8.39
CA TYR A 27 -3.49 10.98 -8.21
C TYR A 27 -3.55 9.73 -9.09
N LEU A 28 -3.73 8.56 -8.46
CA LEU A 28 -3.69 7.24 -9.08
C LEU A 28 -5.06 6.77 -9.59
N GLY A 29 -6.10 7.57 -9.38
CA GLY A 29 -7.47 7.25 -9.73
C GLY A 29 -8.23 6.53 -8.62
N ASP A 30 -9.40 6.03 -9.01
CA ASP A 30 -10.27 5.22 -8.18
C ASP A 30 -9.83 3.74 -8.23
N TRP A 31 -9.51 3.17 -7.08
CA TRP A 31 -9.06 1.78 -6.92
C TRP A 31 -10.11 0.87 -6.27
N THR A 32 -11.35 1.33 -6.13
CA THR A 32 -12.44 0.59 -5.48
C THR A 32 -12.71 -0.79 -6.12
N ASP A 33 -12.47 -0.95 -7.42
CA ASP A 33 -12.67 -2.20 -8.18
C ASP A 33 -11.36 -2.88 -8.61
N ARG A 34 -10.22 -2.47 -8.02
CA ARG A 34 -8.92 -3.04 -8.38
C ARG A 34 -8.74 -4.43 -7.77
N ASP A 35 -8.40 -5.40 -8.62
CA ASP A 35 -7.98 -6.73 -8.18
C ASP A 35 -6.61 -6.71 -7.51
N GLY A 36 -6.38 -7.64 -6.58
CA GLY A 36 -5.07 -7.85 -5.95
C GLY A 36 -4.65 -6.73 -5.00
N ASN A 37 -5.63 -6.14 -4.31
CA ASN A 37 -5.41 -5.13 -3.29
C ASN A 37 -4.48 -5.64 -2.16
N SER A 38 -3.43 -4.88 -1.88
CA SER A 38 -2.42 -5.17 -0.87
C SER A 38 -1.97 -3.89 -0.18
N ASN A 39 -1.47 -4.00 1.05
CA ASN A 39 -0.83 -2.90 1.77
C ASN A 39 0.50 -2.45 1.14
N ILE A 40 1.08 -3.27 0.26
CA ILE A 40 2.30 -2.97 -0.49
C ILE A 40 1.99 -3.09 -1.99
N ASP A 41 2.05 -1.96 -2.70
CA ASP A 41 2.06 -1.98 -4.16
C ASP A 41 3.50 -2.17 -4.66
N GLU A 42 3.86 -3.43 -4.93
CA GLU A 42 5.21 -3.80 -5.39
C GLU A 42 5.60 -3.09 -6.69
N GLY A 43 4.63 -2.80 -7.58
CA GLY A 43 4.87 -2.15 -8.86
C GLY A 43 5.28 -0.69 -8.70
N LEU A 44 4.53 0.08 -7.89
CA LEU A 44 4.87 1.46 -7.57
C LEU A 44 6.20 1.57 -6.82
N LEU A 45 6.41 0.70 -5.83
CA LEU A 45 7.65 0.69 -5.05
C LEU A 45 8.87 0.31 -5.91
N ALA A 46 8.75 -0.69 -6.79
CA ALA A 46 9.82 -1.05 -7.73
C ALA A 46 10.15 0.09 -8.70
N ALA A 47 9.13 0.78 -9.23
CA ALA A 47 9.32 1.90 -10.13
C ALA A 47 10.05 3.07 -9.46
N TRP A 48 9.70 3.39 -8.21
CA TRP A 48 10.42 4.41 -7.44
C TRP A 48 11.85 3.99 -7.11
N LEU A 49 12.08 2.76 -6.62
CA LEU A 49 13.43 2.26 -6.32
C LEU A 49 14.34 2.22 -7.57
N THR A 50 13.76 1.96 -8.75
CA THR A 50 14.47 2.04 -10.03
C THR A 50 14.92 3.47 -10.33
N LYS A 51 14.07 4.48 -10.06
CA LYS A 51 14.45 5.91 -10.18
C LYS A 51 15.57 6.28 -9.20
N CYS A 52 15.58 5.66 -8.01
CA CYS A 52 16.67 5.77 -7.04
C CYS A 52 17.94 5.00 -7.43
N ARG A 53 17.98 4.39 -8.63
CA ARG A 53 19.13 3.68 -9.22
C ARG A 53 19.51 2.37 -8.52
N TYR A 54 18.60 1.77 -7.76
CA TYR A 54 18.80 0.41 -7.28
C TYR A 54 18.72 -0.59 -8.43
N SER A 55 19.54 -1.64 -8.37
CA SER A 55 19.55 -2.72 -9.36
C SER A 55 18.31 -3.61 -9.23
N PRO A 56 17.90 -4.33 -10.30
CA PRO A 56 16.78 -5.27 -10.23
C PRO A 56 16.94 -6.32 -9.12
N ALA A 57 18.14 -6.85 -8.92
CA ALA A 57 18.41 -7.82 -7.86
C ALA A 57 18.21 -7.23 -6.46
N GLN A 58 18.63 -5.97 -6.25
CA GLN A 58 18.41 -5.27 -4.99
C GLN A 58 16.93 -5.00 -4.73
N ILE A 59 16.21 -4.55 -5.76
CA ILE A 59 14.77 -4.27 -5.69
C ILE A 59 14.00 -5.54 -5.35
N SER A 60 14.24 -6.65 -6.08
CA SER A 60 13.56 -7.92 -5.83
C SER A 60 13.79 -8.44 -4.41
N LYS A 61 15.02 -8.33 -3.90
CA LYS A 61 15.34 -8.75 -2.53
C LYS A 61 14.65 -7.85 -1.49
N ALA A 62 14.67 -6.53 -1.68
CA ALA A 62 14.02 -5.60 -0.77
C ALA A 62 12.51 -5.79 -0.71
N LEU A 63 11.86 -6.00 -1.85
CA LEU A 63 10.42 -6.31 -1.92
C LEU A 63 10.07 -7.62 -1.23
N TYR A 64 10.86 -8.67 -1.47
CA TYR A 64 10.67 -9.97 -0.83
C TYR A 64 10.76 -9.88 0.69
N ASP A 65 11.76 -9.18 1.23
CA ASP A 65 11.92 -9.02 2.68
C ASP A 65 10.82 -8.16 3.27
N LEU A 66 10.46 -7.04 2.62
CA LEU A 66 9.36 -6.19 3.06
C LEU A 66 8.04 -6.96 3.15
N ARG A 67 7.71 -7.74 2.11
CA ARG A 67 6.50 -8.56 2.06
C ARG A 67 6.54 -9.66 3.11
N THR A 68 7.67 -10.33 3.28
CA THR A 68 7.84 -11.39 4.30
C THR A 68 7.57 -10.86 5.70
N GLU A 69 8.01 -9.64 6.01
CA GLU A 69 7.75 -9.00 7.29
C GLU A 69 6.30 -8.52 7.45
N ALA A 70 5.65 -8.08 6.37
CA ALA A 70 4.26 -7.64 6.36
C ALA A 70 3.25 -8.80 6.51
N ASP A 71 3.48 -9.91 5.79
CA ASP A 71 2.57 -11.06 5.66
C ASP A 71 2.86 -12.19 6.67
N SER A 72 3.63 -11.91 7.73
CA SER A 72 4.04 -12.92 8.69
C SER A 72 2.85 -13.39 9.54
N HIS A 73 2.49 -14.67 9.42
CA HIS A 73 1.40 -15.29 10.17
C HIS A 73 1.82 -15.76 11.58
N SER A 74 3.12 -15.77 11.87
CA SER A 74 3.67 -16.17 13.17
C SER A 74 3.68 -15.04 14.20
N ARG A 75 3.22 -13.84 13.82
CA ARG A 75 3.30 -12.61 14.61
C ARG A 75 1.94 -11.92 14.69
N THR A 76 1.81 -11.06 15.70
CA THR A 76 0.66 -10.16 15.82
C THR A 76 0.75 -9.03 14.80
N LEU A 77 -0.36 -8.35 14.53
CA LEU A 77 -0.38 -7.13 13.69
C LEU A 77 0.64 -6.09 14.17
N TYR A 78 0.76 -5.91 15.48
CA TYR A 78 1.77 -5.04 16.06
C TYR A 78 3.20 -5.52 15.73
N GLY A 79 3.46 -6.82 15.85
CA GLY A 79 4.75 -7.41 15.51
C GLY A 79 5.14 -7.24 14.04
N ASN A 80 4.17 -7.38 13.12
CA ASN A 80 4.39 -7.13 11.69
C ASN A 80 4.69 -5.66 11.45
N ASN A 81 3.85 -4.75 11.99
CA ASN A 81 4.07 -3.31 11.87
C ASN A 81 5.41 -2.85 12.46
N GLN A 82 5.82 -3.40 13.60
CA GLN A 82 7.12 -3.09 14.20
C GLN A 82 8.28 -3.51 13.31
N ALA A 83 8.20 -4.68 12.69
CA ALA A 83 9.26 -5.16 11.80
C ALA A 83 9.31 -4.41 10.48
N VAL A 84 8.14 -4.17 9.85
CA VAL A 84 8.02 -3.31 8.67
C VAL A 84 8.59 -1.92 8.96
N TYR A 85 8.24 -1.32 10.11
CA TYR A 85 8.79 -0.02 10.50
C TYR A 85 10.32 -0.02 10.56
N LYS A 86 10.96 -1.09 11.05
CA LYS A 86 12.42 -1.19 11.05
C LYS A 86 12.99 -1.15 9.63
N LEU A 87 12.37 -1.86 8.68
CA LEU A 87 12.78 -1.82 7.27
C LEU A 87 12.59 -0.44 6.66
N LEU A 88 11.45 0.20 6.91
CA LEU A 88 11.17 1.55 6.42
C LEU A 88 12.16 2.57 6.99
N ARG A 89 12.49 2.48 8.28
CA ARG A 89 13.34 3.46 8.98
C ARG A 89 14.83 3.30 8.72
N TYR A 90 15.30 2.06 8.65
CA TYR A 90 16.73 1.72 8.61
C TYR A 90 17.18 1.09 7.30
N GLY A 91 16.27 0.88 6.35
CA GLY A 91 16.54 0.22 5.09
C GLY A 91 16.63 -1.30 5.21
N VAL A 92 16.59 -1.96 4.05
CA VAL A 92 16.74 -3.41 3.91
C VAL A 92 18.20 -3.73 3.60
N ASP A 93 18.77 -4.65 4.36
CA ASP A 93 20.11 -5.17 4.10
C ASP A 93 20.05 -6.22 2.99
N VAL A 94 20.68 -5.92 1.86
CA VAL A 94 20.67 -6.75 0.66
C VAL A 94 22.06 -7.28 0.38
N LYS A 95 22.14 -8.59 0.16
CA LYS A 95 23.34 -9.27 -0.32
C LYS A 95 23.00 -10.01 -1.60
N THR A 96 23.47 -9.51 -2.74
CA THR A 96 23.11 -10.06 -4.05
C THR A 96 23.85 -11.36 -4.36
N GLU A 97 25.08 -11.54 -3.84
CA GLU A 97 25.92 -12.72 -4.09
C GLU A 97 26.82 -13.06 -2.89
N ALA A 98 27.28 -14.30 -2.81
CA ALA A 98 28.28 -14.72 -1.84
C ALA A 98 29.60 -13.96 -2.06
N GLY A 99 30.14 -13.35 -1.01
CA GLY A 99 31.39 -12.58 -1.04
C GLY A 99 31.24 -11.08 -1.34
N LYS A 100 30.06 -10.61 -1.80
CA LYS A 100 29.80 -9.16 -1.91
C LYS A 100 29.48 -8.52 -0.56
N VAL A 101 29.81 -7.24 -0.44
CA VAL A 101 29.46 -6.41 0.72
C VAL A 101 27.94 -6.27 0.78
N THR A 102 27.37 -6.31 1.99
CA THR A 102 25.96 -6.03 2.20
C THR A 102 25.69 -4.57 1.87
N GLU A 103 24.77 -4.33 0.94
CA GLU A 103 24.31 -3.00 0.55
C GLU A 103 22.97 -2.71 1.22
N LYS A 104 22.65 -1.42 1.38
CA LYS A 104 21.42 -0.99 2.04
C LYS A 104 20.47 -0.36 1.04
N VAL A 105 19.28 -0.93 0.92
CA VAL A 105 18.18 -0.39 0.11
C VAL A 105 17.25 0.41 0.99
N HIS A 106 17.09 1.70 0.73
CA HIS A 106 16.19 2.57 1.46
C HIS A 106 14.82 2.60 0.80
N LEU A 107 13.79 2.18 1.56
CA LEU A 107 12.39 2.18 1.10
C LEU A 107 11.72 3.55 1.22
N ILE A 108 12.33 4.45 2.00
CA ILE A 108 11.94 5.85 2.16
C ILE A 108 13.24 6.67 2.16
N ASN A 109 13.27 7.72 1.34
CA ASN A 109 14.31 8.74 1.42
C ASN A 109 14.02 9.64 2.63
N TRP A 110 14.59 9.28 3.78
CA TRP A 110 14.47 10.10 5.00
C TRP A 110 15.40 11.31 5.01
N HIS A 111 16.41 11.34 4.13
CA HIS A 111 17.36 12.45 4.07
C HIS A 111 16.77 13.65 3.33
N GLU A 112 16.08 13.37 2.22
CA GLU A 112 15.39 14.36 1.39
C GLU A 112 13.93 13.89 1.19
N PRO A 113 13.05 14.09 2.18
CA PRO A 113 11.69 13.55 2.18
C PRO A 113 10.86 13.92 0.96
N GLU A 114 11.07 15.12 0.41
CA GLU A 114 10.41 15.64 -0.79
C GLU A 114 10.79 14.89 -2.08
N GLN A 115 11.86 14.09 -2.06
CA GLN A 115 12.27 13.26 -3.19
C GLN A 115 11.64 11.85 -3.18
N ASN A 116 10.76 11.55 -2.22
CA ASN A 116 9.94 10.33 -2.27
C ASN A 116 8.85 10.45 -3.35
N ASP A 117 8.39 9.31 -3.85
CA ASP A 117 7.22 9.27 -4.74
C ASP A 117 5.93 9.31 -3.92
N PHE A 118 5.30 10.47 -3.86
CA PHE A 118 4.04 10.66 -3.16
C PHE A 118 2.84 10.52 -4.10
N ALA A 119 1.88 9.68 -3.70
CA ALA A 119 0.68 9.43 -4.47
C ALA A 119 -0.53 9.15 -3.56
N ILE A 120 -1.73 9.40 -4.09
CA ILE A 120 -3.01 9.07 -3.45
C ILE A 120 -3.91 8.31 -4.44
N ALA A 121 -4.73 7.41 -3.92
CA ALA A 121 -5.79 6.71 -4.63
C ALA A 121 -7.09 6.82 -3.82
N GLU A 122 -8.24 6.72 -4.48
CA GLU A 122 -9.53 6.58 -3.78
C GLU A 122 -9.70 5.19 -3.20
N GLU A 123 -10.66 5.06 -2.28
CA GLU A 123 -10.74 4.00 -1.28
C GLU A 123 -10.52 2.59 -1.82
N VAL A 124 -9.87 1.83 -0.97
CA VAL A 124 -9.45 0.47 -1.15
C VAL A 124 -10.21 -0.34 -0.11
N THR A 125 -11.40 -0.85 -0.45
CA THR A 125 -12.12 -1.71 0.49
C THR A 125 -11.44 -3.09 0.49
N LEU A 126 -10.77 -3.43 1.59
CA LEU A 126 -10.16 -4.74 1.78
C LEU A 126 -11.26 -5.80 1.97
N LYS A 127 -11.71 -6.41 0.87
CA LYS A 127 -12.50 -7.67 0.88
C LYS A 127 -11.88 -8.74 1.79
N GLY A 128 -10.56 -8.71 1.94
CA GLY A 128 -9.81 -9.59 2.83
C GLY A 128 -10.22 -9.51 4.31
N ALA A 129 -10.71 -8.36 4.80
CA ALA A 129 -11.22 -8.25 6.16
C ALA A 129 -12.56 -8.99 6.36
N LEU A 130 -13.33 -9.14 5.27
CA LEU A 130 -14.61 -9.84 5.28
C LEU A 130 -14.44 -11.37 5.20
N LEU A 131 -13.34 -11.87 4.60
CA LEU A 131 -13.09 -13.31 4.48
C LEU A 131 -13.18 -14.06 5.81
N PRO A 132 -12.44 -13.72 6.88
CA PRO A 132 -12.54 -14.45 8.14
C PRO A 132 -13.90 -14.25 8.85
N LEU A 133 -14.62 -13.17 8.55
CA LEU A 133 -15.96 -12.92 9.08
C LEU A 133 -17.04 -13.73 8.36
N LEU A 134 -16.76 -14.18 7.14
CA LEU A 134 -17.67 -14.90 6.26
C LEU A 134 -17.14 -16.32 5.97
N ASN A 135 -16.52 -16.96 6.97
CA ASN A 135 -16.03 -18.34 6.89
C ASN A 135 -15.07 -18.62 5.72
N ASN A 136 -14.35 -17.61 5.24
CA ASN A 136 -13.53 -17.62 4.03
C ASN A 136 -14.30 -17.95 2.74
N ASP A 137 -15.63 -17.74 2.72
CA ASP A 137 -16.46 -17.87 1.52
C ASP A 137 -16.30 -16.63 0.65
N VAL A 138 -15.51 -16.79 -0.42
CA VAL A 138 -15.25 -15.73 -1.40
C VAL A 138 -16.55 -15.26 -2.07
N ALA A 139 -17.50 -16.16 -2.37
CA ALA A 139 -18.74 -15.79 -3.03
C ALA A 139 -19.68 -15.02 -2.07
N GLU A 140 -19.64 -15.32 -0.78
CA GLU A 140 -20.35 -14.55 0.23
C GLU A 140 -19.73 -13.16 0.45
N VAL A 141 -18.40 -13.06 0.47
CA VAL A 141 -17.67 -11.78 0.48
C VAL A 141 -18.07 -10.92 -0.72
N GLU A 142 -18.09 -11.48 -1.94
CA GLU A 142 -18.51 -10.74 -3.14
C GLU A 142 -19.96 -10.26 -3.05
N ARG A 143 -20.88 -11.12 -2.59
CA ARG A 143 -22.29 -10.72 -2.43
C ARG A 143 -22.47 -9.62 -1.40
N ILE A 144 -21.85 -9.75 -0.23
CA ILE A 144 -21.95 -8.74 0.84
C ILE A 144 -21.24 -7.46 0.42
N PHE A 145 -20.12 -7.55 -0.26
CA PHE A 145 -19.42 -6.38 -0.78
C PHE A 145 -20.26 -5.60 -1.79
N LEU A 146 -20.95 -6.27 -2.71
CA LEU A 146 -21.89 -5.63 -3.63
C LEU A 146 -23.07 -4.99 -2.90
N ILE A 147 -23.55 -5.58 -1.80
CA ILE A 147 -24.60 -5.00 -0.96
C ILE A 147 -24.10 -3.75 -0.24
N ILE A 148 -22.89 -3.79 0.34
CA ILE A 148 -22.26 -2.65 1.00
C ILE A 148 -22.05 -1.52 0.00
N LYS A 149 -21.53 -1.79 -1.20
CA LYS A 149 -21.41 -0.79 -2.30
C LYS A 149 -22.76 -0.21 -2.73
N ALA A 150 -23.83 -1.01 -2.69
CA ALA A 150 -25.15 -0.57 -3.12
C ALA A 150 -25.85 0.30 -2.06
N GLN A 151 -25.46 0.16 -0.78
CA GLN A 151 -25.84 1.13 0.25
C GLN A 151 -24.88 2.31 0.12
N GLY A 152 -25.36 3.43 -0.43
CA GLY A 152 -24.54 4.64 -0.73
C GLY A 152 -23.94 5.36 0.47
N GLU A 153 -23.60 4.62 1.52
CA GLU A 153 -22.82 5.01 2.69
C GLU A 153 -21.32 4.66 2.54
N TYR A 154 -20.90 4.09 1.39
CA TYR A 154 -19.51 3.88 0.94
C TYR A 154 -19.35 4.19 -0.56
#